data_AF-A0A3N7CVI2-F1
#
_entry.id   AF-A0A3N7CVI2-F1
#
_cell.length_a   1.000
_cell.length_b   1.000
_cell.length_c   1.000
_cell.angle_alpha   90.00
_cell.angle_beta   90.00
_cell.angle_gamma   90.00
#
_symmetry.space_group_name_H-M   'P 1'
#
loop_
_entity.id
_entity.type
_entity.pdbx_description
1 polymer ?
#
loop_
_entity_poly.entity_id
_entity_poly.type
_entity_poly.pdbx_seq_one_letter_code
_entity_poly.pdbx_strand_id
1 'polypeptide(L)' 'MKNLELTNLGVQEMSKTEMKTIDGGGLLGDFISGTLTVVATAATAIVGDTVTYAKKQIGTVLATIFSL' A
#
# COMPACT_ATOMS: atom_id res chain seq x y z
N MET A 1 26.62 -19.05 -22.00
CA MET A 1 25.72 -20.21 -21.80
C MET A 1 24.83 -20.30 -23.02
N LYS A 2 24.60 -21.50 -23.57
CA LYS A 2 23.65 -21.70 -24.68
C LYS A 2 22.23 -21.69 -24.09
N ASN A 3 21.28 -21.01 -24.73
CA ASN A 3 19.89 -21.03 -24.28
C ASN A 3 19.35 -22.46 -24.37
N LEU A 4 18.66 -22.92 -23.32
CA LEU A 4 17.87 -24.16 -23.38
C LEU A 4 16.55 -23.84 -24.07
N GLU A 5 16.29 -24.47 -25.21
CA GLU A 5 14.95 -24.47 -25.82
C GLU A 5 14.15 -25.62 -25.23
N LEU A 6 13.03 -25.29 -24.56
CA LEU A 6 12.23 -26.24 -23.79
C LEU A 6 11.12 -26.90 -24.62
N THR A 7 10.97 -26.51 -25.89
CA THR A 7 9.91 -26.93 -26.82
C THR A 7 9.79 -28.45 -26.99
N ASN A 8 10.91 -29.19 -26.88
CA ASN A 8 10.94 -30.65 -27.03
C ASN A 8 10.75 -31.42 -25.71
N LEU A 9 10.57 -30.73 -24.59
CA LEU A 9 10.42 -31.34 -23.26
C LEU A 9 8.96 -31.41 -22.80
N GLY A 10 8.01 -30.93 -23.62
CA GLY A 10 6.58 -30.91 -23.27
C GLY A 10 6.25 -30.03 -22.06
N VAL A 11 7.18 -29.19 -21.63
CA VAL A 11 6.97 -28.22 -20.55
C VAL A 11 6.52 -26.90 -21.13
N GLN A 12 5.55 -26.26 -20.48
CA GLN A 12 5.11 -24.93 -20.85
C GLN A 12 6.10 -23.90 -20.29
N GLU A 13 6.61 -23.03 -21.17
CA GLU A 13 7.43 -21.90 -20.72
C GLU A 13 6.54 -20.92 -19.96
N MET A 14 6.89 -20.68 -18.69
CA MET A 14 6.17 -19.75 -17.82
C MET A 14 6.35 -18.31 -18.33
N SER A 15 5.26 -17.55 -18.42
CA SER A 15 5.35 -16.14 -18.79
C SER A 15 5.98 -15.31 -17.66
N LYS A 16 6.53 -14.15 -18.03
CA LYS A 16 7.08 -13.19 -17.05
C LYS A 16 6.04 -12.74 -16.00
N THR A 17 4.75 -12.72 -16.38
CA THR A 17 3.66 -12.35 -15.49
C THR A 17 3.42 -13.44 -14.44
N GLU A 18 3.37 -14.70 -14.86
CA GLU A 18 3.18 -15.85 -13.96
C GLU A 18 4.39 -16.01 -13.02
N MET A 19 5.61 -15.77 -13.51
CA MET A 19 6.82 -15.74 -12.67
C MET A 19 6.73 -14.66 -11.58
N LYS A 20 6.29 -13.45 -11.94
CA LYS A 20 6.11 -12.36 -10.96
C LYS A 20 5.05 -12.71 -9.91
N THR A 21 4.00 -13.41 -10.30
CA THR A 21 2.99 -13.90 -9.36
C THR A 21 3.61 -14.89 -8.37
N ILE A 22 4.44 -15.84 -8.80
CA ILE A 22 5.10 -16.78 -7.86
C ILE A 22 6.08 -16.06 -6.93
N ASP A 23 6.99 -15.24 -7.48
CA ASP A 23 8.00 -14.54 -6.67
C ASP A 23 7.36 -13.48 -5.73
N GLY A 24 6.21 -12.93 -6.13
CA GLY A 24 5.45 -11.94 -5.37
C GLY A 24 4.47 -12.49 -4.34
N GLY A 25 4.45 -13.81 -4.08
CA GLY A 25 3.52 -14.44 -3.14
C GLY A 25 2.09 -14.65 -3.69
N GLY A 26 1.90 -14.38 -4.97
CA GLY A 26 0.70 -14.61 -5.75
C GLY A 26 -0.52 -13.91 -5.21
N LEU A 27 -1.67 -14.54 -5.37
CA LEU A 27 -2.96 -13.99 -4.93
C LEU A 27 -2.97 -13.64 -3.42
N LEU A 28 -2.25 -14.40 -2.59
CA LEU A 28 -2.11 -14.11 -1.16
C LEU A 28 -1.22 -12.89 -0.90
N GLY A 29 -0.12 -12.74 -1.64
CA GLY A 29 0.72 -11.54 -1.58
C GLY A 29 -0.03 -10.27 -2.00
N ASP A 30 -0.82 -10.36 -3.07
CA ASP A 30 -1.69 -9.28 -3.53
C ASP A 30 -2.77 -8.94 -2.50
N PHE A 31 -3.41 -9.94 -1.89
CA PHE A 31 -4.40 -9.74 -0.83
C PHE A 31 -3.81 -9.04 0.41
N ILE A 32 -2.65 -9.50 0.89
CA ILE A 32 -1.98 -8.93 2.06
C ILE A 32 -1.52 -7.50 1.78
N SER A 33 -0.90 -7.25 0.63
CA SER A 33 -0.42 -5.91 0.26
C SER A 33 -1.58 -4.91 0.06
N GLY A 34 -2.68 -5.35 -0.56
CA GLY A 34 -3.90 -4.55 -0.68
C GLY A 34 -4.51 -4.22 0.69
N THR A 35 -4.62 -5.21 1.58
CA THR A 35 -5.13 -5.01 2.94
C THR A 35 -4.24 -4.06 3.74
N LEU A 36 -2.93 -4.23 3.67
CA LEU A 36 -1.96 -3.35 4.35
C LEU A 36 -2.06 -1.92 3.84
N THR A 37 -2.25 -1.73 2.53
CA THR A 37 -2.44 -0.42 1.93
C THR A 37 -3.67 0.27 2.50
N VAL A 38 -4.82 -0.43 2.57
CA VAL A 38 -6.06 0.11 3.16
C VAL A 38 -5.85 0.56 4.60
N VAL A 39 -5.20 -0.27 5.41
CA VAL A 39 -4.91 0.05 6.83
C VAL A 39 -3.99 1.27 6.94
N ALA A 40 -2.92 1.33 6.13
CA ALA A 40 -1.98 2.44 6.15
C ALA A 40 -2.65 3.77 5.72
N THR A 41 -3.52 3.73 4.70
CA THR A 41 -4.31 4.89 4.28
C THR A 41 -5.24 5.37 5.40
N ALA A 42 -5.96 4.45 6.05
CA ALA A 42 -6.85 4.79 7.16
C ALA A 42 -6.09 5.40 8.35
N ALA A 43 -4.95 4.80 8.73
CA ALA A 43 -4.11 5.32 9.81
C ALA A 43 -3.61 6.75 9.51
N THR A 44 -3.18 6.99 8.28
CA THR A 44 -2.71 8.32 7.83
C THR A 44 -3.84 9.36 7.90
N ALA A 45 -5.05 8.99 7.48
CA ALA A 45 -6.22 9.87 7.56
C ALA A 45 -6.56 10.24 9.01
N ILE A 46 -6.59 9.27 9.92
CA ILE A 46 -6.88 9.49 11.35
C ILE A 46 -5.87 10.46 11.97
N VAL A 47 -4.58 10.29 11.66
CA VAL A 47 -3.53 11.20 12.15
C VAL A 47 -3.73 12.61 11.60
N GLY A 48 -4.01 12.75 10.30
CA GLY A 48 -4.27 14.03 9.64
C GLY A 48 -5.47 14.78 10.25
N ASP A 49 -6.56 14.07 10.49
CA ASP A 49 -7.77 14.62 11.09
C ASP A 49 -7.55 15.06 12.54
N THR A 50 -6.83 14.25 13.32
CA THR A 50 -6.48 14.57 14.71
C THR A 50 -5.64 15.84 14.81
N VAL A 51 -4.62 15.97 13.96
CA VAL A 51 -3.78 17.18 13.92
C VAL A 51 -4.60 18.39 13.49
N THR A 52 -5.49 18.23 12.50
CA THR A 52 -6.37 19.31 12.05
C THR A 52 -7.32 19.77 13.15
N TYR A 53 -7.91 18.83 13.88
CA TYR A 53 -8.75 19.13 15.04
C TYR A 53 -7.98 19.90 16.11
N ALA A 54 -6.78 19.42 16.48
CA ALA A 54 -5.94 20.11 17.47
C ALA A 54 -5.60 21.55 17.05
N LYS A 55 -5.24 21.77 15.78
CA LYS A 55 -5.01 23.12 15.23
C LYS A 55 -6.23 24.01 15.35
N LYS A 56 -7.43 23.48 15.06
CA LYS A 56 -8.69 24.24 15.21
C LYS A 56 -8.92 24.63 16.66
N GLN A 57 -8.74 23.72 17.61
CA GLN A 57 -8.91 24.01 19.04
C GLN A 57 -7.96 25.11 19.51
N ILE A 58 -6.67 25.01 19.14
CA ILE A 58 -5.69 26.06 19.46
C ILE A 58 -6.11 27.40 18.87
N GLY A 59 -6.51 27.42 17.59
CA GLY A 59 -6.98 28.63 16.92
C GLY A 59 -8.19 29.25 17.62
N THR A 60 -9.17 28.44 18.01
CA THR A 60 -10.36 28.90 18.75
C THR A 60 -9.97 29.50 20.10
N VAL A 61 -9.13 28.82 20.89
CA VAL A 61 -8.71 29.33 22.20
C VAL A 61 -7.94 30.64 22.07
N LEU A 62 -6.98 30.72 21.13
CA LEU A 62 -6.24 31.96 20.89
C LEU A 62 -7.15 33.10 20.42
N ALA A 63 -8.10 32.82 19.52
CA ALA A 63 -9.07 33.80 19.08
C ALA A 63 -9.93 34.32 20.25
N THR A 64 -10.37 33.42 21.15
CA THR A 64 -11.10 33.83 22.35
C THR A 64 -10.25 34.75 23.23
N ILE A 65 -9.00 34.38 23.54
CA ILE A 65 -8.10 35.17 24.39
C ILE A 65 -7.88 36.58 23.82
N PHE A 66 -7.61 36.70 22.53
CA PHE A 66 -7.33 38.00 21.90
C PHE A 66 -8.59 38.79 21.50
N SER A 67 -9.78 38.20 21.68
CA SER A 67 -11.07 38.89 21.49
C SER A 67 -11.66 39.47 22.79
N LEU A 68 -11.07 39.14 23.95
CA LEU A 68 -11.35 39.74 25.26
C LEU A 68 -10.52 41.01 25.46
#